data_AF-A0A4Q2YI71-F1
#
_entry.id   AF-A0A4Q2YI71-F1
#
_cell.length_a   1.000
_cell.length_b   1.000
_cell.length_c   1.000
_cell.angle_alpha   90.00
_cell.angle_beta   90.00
_cell.angle_gamma   90.00
#
_symmetry.space_group_name_H-M   'P 1'
#
loop_
_entity.id
_entity.type
_entity.pdbx_description
1 polymer ?
#
loop_
_entity_poly.entity_id
_entity_poly.type
_entity_poly.pdbx_seq_one_letter_code
_entity_poly.pdbx_strand_id
1 'polypeptide(L)'
;MRGSPFLRSFLLAIALAATAAGLARVTSPRQAAHNTTEGTVIEKKPVVGNAIPFRLLLSDPASDVLVTALNELRPSLLDSPISGSLELNPANPSLGLIVRWKTAVAPGEHRFAKLTLEAPGQPTFTHVFDADGDIDDFIELPFPAEK
;
A
#
# COMPACT_ATOMS: atom_id res chain seq x y z
N MET A 1 -15.80 40.49 -40.60
CA MET A 1 -14.77 39.95 -39.70
C MET A 1 -14.61 38.46 -39.97
N ARG A 2 -13.67 38.05 -40.82
CA ARG A 2 -13.34 36.63 -41.03
C ARG A 2 -12.14 36.32 -40.13
N GLY A 3 -12.38 35.60 -39.03
CA GLY A 3 -11.34 35.24 -38.07
C GLY A 3 -10.28 34.36 -38.75
N SER A 4 -9.01 34.69 -38.52
CA SER A 4 -7.88 33.98 -39.12
C SER A 4 -7.86 32.51 -38.69
N PRO A 5 -7.92 31.54 -39.63
CA PRO A 5 -7.85 30.11 -39.30
C PRO A 5 -6.51 29.75 -38.65
N PHE A 6 -5.43 30.49 -38.97
CA PHE A 6 -4.12 30.30 -38.35
C PHE A 6 -4.12 30.57 -36.84
N LEU A 7 -4.85 31.59 -36.38
CA LEU A 7 -4.91 31.92 -34.96
C LEU A 7 -5.60 30.81 -34.16
N ARG A 8 -6.63 30.18 -34.75
CA ARG A 8 -7.33 29.06 -34.12
C ARG A 8 -6.45 27.82 -34.01
N SER A 9 -5.75 27.45 -35.08
CA SER A 9 -4.82 26.32 -35.06
C SER A 9 -3.68 26.53 -34.06
N PHE A 10 -3.16 27.75 -33.96
CA PHE A 10 -2.11 28.09 -33.01
C PHE A 10 -2.58 27.96 -31.55
N LEU A 11 -3.76 28.49 -31.22
CA LEU A 11 -4.33 28.34 -29.87
C LEU A 11 -4.62 26.87 -29.51
N LEU A 12 -5.07 26.08 -30.48
CA LEU A 12 -5.35 24.66 -30.29
C LEU A 12 -4.06 23.85 -30.04
N ALA A 13 -2.97 24.18 -30.76
CA ALA A 13 -1.67 23.57 -30.53
C ALA A 13 -1.11 23.87 -29.13
N ILE A 14 -1.30 25.10 -28.63
CA ILE A 14 -0.89 25.48 -27.27
C ILE A 14 -1.69 24.71 -26.22
N ALA A 15 -3.02 24.63 -26.37
CA ALA A 15 -3.87 23.89 -25.44
C ALA A 15 -3.51 22.39 -25.40
N LEU A 16 -3.18 21.81 -26.56
CA LEU A 16 -2.77 20.41 -26.67
C LEU A 16 -1.43 20.17 -25.98
N ALA A 17 -0.46 21.07 -26.18
CA ALA A 17 0.86 20.99 -25.52
C ALA A 17 0.76 21.11 -23.99
N ALA A 18 -0.09 22.01 -23.47
CA ALA A 18 -0.31 22.17 -22.04
C ALA A 18 -0.91 20.90 -21.40
N THR A 19 -1.86 20.26 -22.09
CA THR A 19 -2.47 19.01 -21.63
C THR A 19 -1.47 17.86 -21.60
N ALA A 20 -0.62 17.74 -22.64
CA ALA A 20 0.42 16.71 -22.69
C ALA A 20 1.48 16.89 -21.57
N ALA A 21 1.90 18.12 -21.29
CA ALA A 21 2.83 18.42 -20.19
C ALA A 21 2.21 18.12 -18.81
N GLY A 22 0.92 18.39 -18.63
CA GLY A 22 0.18 18.04 -17.43
C GLY A 22 0.16 16.53 -17.17
N LEU A 23 -0.14 15.73 -18.20
CA LEU A 23 -0.15 14.27 -18.07
C LEU A 23 1.24 13.68 -17.76
N ALA A 24 2.29 14.17 -18.43
CA ALA A 24 3.66 13.69 -18.21
C ALA A 24 4.17 13.92 -16.77
N ARG A 25 3.68 14.97 -16.11
CA ARG A 25 4.03 15.25 -14.71
C ARG A 25 3.35 14.30 -13.72
N VAL A 26 2.17 13.79 -14.06
CA VAL A 26 1.41 12.87 -13.20
C VAL A 26 1.89 11.42 -13.35
N THR A 27 2.46 11.07 -14.50
CA THR A 27 2.96 9.71 -14.78
C THR A 27 4.46 9.54 -14.59
N SER A 28 5.18 10.57 -14.15
CA SER A 28 6.61 10.47 -13.91
C SER A 28 6.89 9.48 -12.76
N PRO A 29 7.60 8.36 -13.00
CA PRO A 29 8.01 7.47 -11.93
C PRO A 29 8.92 8.25 -10.98
N ARG A 30 8.59 8.18 -9.70
CA ARG A 30 9.35 8.80 -8.61
C ARG A 30 10.80 8.31 -8.69
N GLN A 31 11.70 9.13 -9.25
CA GLN A 31 13.13 8.91 -9.19
C GLN A 31 13.53 8.90 -7.72
N ALA A 32 13.89 7.72 -7.23
CA ALA A 32 14.53 7.55 -5.95
C ALA A 32 15.83 8.37 -5.95
N ALA A 33 15.84 9.43 -5.14
CA ALA A 33 17.06 10.18 -4.85
C ALA A 33 18.03 9.22 -4.15
N HIS A 34 19.03 8.77 -4.90
CA HIS A 34 20.18 8.07 -4.36
C HIS A 34 21.12 9.13 -3.76
N ASN A 35 20.86 9.52 -2.52
CA ASN A 35 21.83 10.24 -1.70
C ASN A 35 22.57 9.21 -0.85
N THR A 36 23.69 8.75 -1.39
CA THR A 36 24.74 8.06 -0.65
C THR A 36 25.42 9.10 0.25
N THR A 37 25.21 8.97 1.56
CA THR A 37 26.10 9.56 2.56
C THR A 37 26.50 8.45 3.51
N GLU A 38 27.74 7.98 3.35
CA GLU A 38 28.45 7.19 4.35
C GLU A 38 28.51 7.96 5.67
N GLY A 39 28.19 7.31 6.79
CA GLY A 39 28.29 7.95 8.09
C GLY A 39 27.67 7.15 9.23
N THR A 40 28.53 6.40 9.91
CA THR A 40 28.36 5.88 11.27
C THR A 40 27.31 4.79 11.46
N VAL A 41 27.81 3.56 11.57
CA VAL A 41 27.13 2.45 12.26
C VAL A 41 26.96 2.86 13.72
N ILE A 42 25.89 3.62 14.01
CA ILE A 42 25.26 3.54 15.31
C ILE A 42 24.47 2.25 15.24
N GLU A 43 25.00 1.22 15.89
CA GLU A 43 24.28 0.02 16.28
C GLU A 43 22.98 0.50 16.94
N LYS A 44 21.91 0.55 16.15
CA LYS A 44 20.57 0.87 16.61
C LYS A 44 20.19 -0.31 17.48
N LYS A 45 20.50 -0.19 18.77
CA LYS A 45 19.90 -0.97 19.86
C LYS A 45 18.46 -1.25 19.43
N PRO A 46 18.03 -2.51 19.30
CA PRO A 46 16.67 -2.78 18.88
C PRO A 46 15.80 -2.04 19.88
N VAL A 47 15.12 -1.01 19.38
CA VAL A 47 13.97 -0.49 20.09
C VAL A 47 13.15 -1.75 20.29
N VAL A 48 12.88 -2.09 21.54
CA VAL A 48 11.89 -3.11 21.88
C VAL A 48 10.57 -2.49 21.44
N GLY A 49 10.38 -2.46 20.12
CA GLY A 49 9.21 -1.96 19.45
C GLY A 49 8.14 -2.99 19.66
N ASN A 50 6.92 -2.52 19.79
CA ASN A 50 5.72 -3.34 19.86
C ASN A 50 5.48 -4.04 18.51
N ALA A 51 6.39 -4.95 18.16
CA ALA A 51 6.30 -5.79 16.98
C ALA A 51 5.20 -6.81 17.24
N ILE A 52 4.08 -6.64 16.55
CA ILE A 52 2.90 -7.49 16.65
C ILE A 52 3.03 -8.57 15.58
N PRO A 53 3.12 -9.85 15.97
CA PRO A 53 3.06 -10.95 15.03
C PRO A 53 1.75 -10.91 14.25
N PHE A 54 1.86 -11.16 12.94
CA PHE A 54 0.70 -11.30 12.08
C PHE A 54 0.77 -12.57 11.24
N ARG A 55 -0.42 -13.03 10.86
CA ARG A 55 -0.63 -14.07 9.87
C ARG A 55 -1.70 -13.59 8.90
N LEU A 56 -1.40 -13.69 7.61
CA LEU A 56 -2.28 -13.32 6.52
C LEU A 56 -2.54 -14.56 5.63
N LEU A 57 -3.80 -14.96 5.58
CA LEU A 57 -4.28 -16.04 4.72
C LEU A 57 -5.02 -15.44 3.52
N LEU A 58 -4.62 -15.82 2.33
CA LEU A 58 -5.24 -15.40 1.08
C LEU A 58 -6.13 -16.51 0.53
N SER A 59 -7.28 -16.17 -0.05
CA SER A 59 -8.17 -17.15 -0.68
C SER A 59 -7.65 -17.70 -2.01
N ASP A 60 -6.81 -16.92 -2.71
CA ASP A 60 -6.20 -17.26 -4.00
C ASP A 60 -4.77 -16.71 -4.08
N PRO A 61 -3.88 -17.23 -4.95
CA PRO A 61 -2.56 -16.64 -5.15
C PRO A 61 -2.57 -15.17 -5.58
N ALA A 62 -1.79 -14.35 -4.87
CA ALA A 62 -1.55 -12.95 -5.21
C ALA A 62 -0.31 -12.77 -6.09
N SER A 63 -0.30 -11.69 -6.87
CA SER A 63 0.88 -11.18 -7.58
C SER A 63 1.64 -10.13 -6.76
N ASP A 64 0.93 -9.38 -5.91
CA ASP A 64 1.51 -8.41 -4.98
C ASP A 64 0.68 -8.35 -3.69
N VAL A 65 1.36 -8.17 -2.57
CA VAL A 65 0.74 -7.89 -1.26
C VAL A 65 1.52 -6.76 -0.62
N LEU A 66 0.81 -5.72 -0.19
CA LEU A 66 1.35 -4.61 0.58
C LEU A 66 0.57 -4.48 1.87
N VAL A 67 1.27 -4.53 2.99
CA VAL A 67 0.71 -4.25 4.31
C VAL A 67 1.27 -2.91 4.78
N THR A 68 0.40 -1.94 5.03
CA THR A 68 0.79 -0.60 5.46
C THR A 68 0.40 -0.40 6.91
N ALA A 69 1.37 -0.19 7.78
CA ALA A 69 1.18 0.08 9.19
C ALA A 69 1.98 1.34 9.57
N LEU A 70 2.83 1.28 10.60
CA LEU A 70 3.83 2.33 10.82
C LEU A 70 4.84 2.40 9.66
N ASN A 71 5.19 1.23 9.12
CA ASN A 71 6.03 1.07 7.95
C ASN A 71 5.28 0.26 6.87
N GLU A 72 5.67 0.44 5.62
CA GLU A 72 5.22 -0.41 4.52
C GLU A 72 5.98 -1.74 4.53
N LEU A 73 5.25 -2.85 4.44
CA LEU A 73 5.79 -4.20 4.38
C LEU A 73 5.31 -4.89 3.11
N ARG A 74 6.27 -5.43 2.34
CA ARG A 74 6.03 -6.28 1.16
C ARG A 74 6.48 -7.70 1.47
N PRO A 75 5.60 -8.56 2.02
CA PRO A 75 5.97 -9.91 2.40
C PRO A 75 6.29 -10.80 1.18
N SER A 76 7.06 -11.85 1.43
CA SER A 76 7.29 -12.92 0.46
C SER A 76 5.98 -13.65 0.16
N LEU A 77 5.64 -13.80 -1.13
CA LEU A 77 4.46 -14.54 -1.58
C LEU A 77 4.72 -16.04 -1.77
N LEU A 78 5.94 -16.50 -1.48
CA LEU A 78 6.29 -17.92 -1.52
C LEU A 78 5.73 -18.68 -0.31
N ASP A 79 5.48 -17.96 0.77
CA ASP A 79 5.00 -18.53 2.03
C ASP A 79 3.47 -18.42 2.10
N SER A 80 2.80 -19.55 2.36
CA SER A 80 1.36 -19.59 2.61
C SER A 80 1.10 -20.43 3.85
N PRO A 81 0.59 -19.84 4.95
CA PRO A 81 0.18 -18.45 5.13
C PRO A 81 1.35 -17.46 5.16
N ILE A 82 1.12 -16.24 4.68
CA ILE A 82 2.08 -15.14 4.82
C ILE A 82 2.15 -14.76 6.30
N SER A 83 3.34 -14.65 6.87
CA SER A 83 3.52 -14.33 8.29
C SER A 83 4.68 -13.37 8.51
N GLY A 84 4.65 -12.61 9.59
CA GLY A 84 5.71 -11.66 9.93
C GLY A 84 5.40 -10.87 11.20
N SER A 85 6.02 -9.70 11.33
CA SER A 85 5.76 -8.78 12.44
C SER A 85 5.51 -7.37 11.92
N LEU A 86 4.58 -6.67 12.55
CA LEU A 86 4.17 -5.32 12.20
C LEU A 86 4.45 -4.38 13.38
N GLU A 87 4.92 -3.18 13.09
CA GLU A 87 4.95 -2.10 14.05
C GLU A 87 3.72 -1.22 13.81
N LEU A 88 2.93 -0.97 14.85
CA LEU A 88 1.77 -0.07 14.79
C LEU A 88 2.09 1.24 15.51
N ASN A 89 1.45 2.31 15.06
CA ASN A 89 1.45 3.57 15.81
C ASN A 89 0.52 3.41 17.03
N PRO A 90 1.01 3.52 18.27
CA PRO A 90 0.16 3.37 19.44
C PRO A 90 -0.89 4.49 19.51
N ALA A 91 -0.59 5.72 19.07
CA ALA A 91 -1.54 6.82 19.15
C ALA A 91 -2.73 6.69 18.18
N ASN A 92 -2.55 5.95 17.09
CA ASN A 92 -3.60 5.66 16.11
C ASN A 92 -3.29 4.32 15.43
N PRO A 93 -3.68 3.19 16.03
CA PRO A 93 -3.36 1.88 15.51
C PRO A 93 -4.27 1.55 14.34
N SER A 94 -3.74 1.67 13.13
CA SER A 94 -4.43 1.31 11.89
C SER A 94 -3.54 0.46 10.99
N LEU A 95 -4.19 -0.28 10.08
CA LEU A 95 -3.53 -1.15 9.12
C LEU A 95 -4.26 -1.07 7.78
N GLY A 96 -3.51 -0.77 6.73
CA GLY A 96 -3.93 -0.89 5.34
C GLY A 96 -3.45 -2.21 4.73
N LEU A 97 -4.27 -2.78 3.85
CA LEU A 97 -3.96 -3.99 3.09
C LEU A 97 -4.30 -3.76 1.63
N ILE A 98 -3.30 -3.97 0.77
CA ILE A 98 -3.49 -4.11 -0.67
C ILE A 98 -3.14 -5.53 -1.07
N VAL A 99 -4.05 -6.20 -1.78
CA VAL A 99 -3.82 -7.50 -2.41
C VAL A 99 -4.16 -7.40 -3.87
N ARG A 100 -3.16 -7.64 -4.72
CA ARG A 100 -3.34 -7.76 -6.17
C ARG A 100 -3.33 -9.22 -6.54
N TRP A 101 -4.41 -9.73 -7.12
CA TRP A 101 -4.48 -11.15 -7.42
C TRP A 101 -3.60 -11.52 -8.61
N LYS A 102 -3.16 -12.79 -8.68
CA LYS A 102 -2.38 -13.27 -9.83
C LYS A 102 -3.27 -13.53 -11.04
N THR A 103 -4.49 -13.98 -10.80
CA THR A 103 -5.50 -14.26 -11.84
C THR A 103 -6.62 -13.24 -11.75
N ALA A 104 -7.20 -12.87 -12.89
CA ALA A 104 -8.38 -12.01 -12.90
C ALA A 104 -9.56 -12.72 -12.21
N VAL A 105 -10.29 -11.98 -11.37
CA VAL A 105 -11.46 -12.47 -10.65
C VAL A 105 -12.62 -12.64 -11.64
N ALA A 106 -13.31 -13.78 -11.59
CA ALA A 106 -14.48 -14.00 -12.46
C ALA A 106 -15.67 -13.14 -12.01
N PRO A 107 -16.62 -12.80 -12.91
CA PRO A 107 -17.81 -12.05 -12.52
C PRO A 107 -18.60 -12.79 -11.41
N GLY A 108 -18.81 -12.12 -10.27
CA GLY A 108 -19.51 -12.67 -9.11
C GLY A 108 -18.67 -13.61 -8.22
N GLU A 109 -17.37 -13.75 -8.50
CA GLU A 109 -16.43 -14.38 -7.57
C GLU A 109 -15.97 -13.36 -6.52
N HIS A 110 -15.99 -13.78 -5.25
CA HIS A 110 -15.46 -13.00 -4.14
C HIS A 110 -14.14 -13.60 -3.69
N ARG A 111 -13.13 -12.75 -3.48
CA ARG A 111 -11.86 -13.16 -2.92
C ARG A 111 -11.59 -12.40 -1.64
N PHE A 112 -10.95 -13.09 -0.71
CA PHE A 112 -10.74 -12.56 0.62
C PHE A 112 -9.31 -12.73 1.11
N ALA A 113 -8.94 -11.87 2.03
CA ALA A 113 -7.74 -11.98 2.83
C ALA A 113 -8.11 -11.95 4.31
N LYS A 114 -7.74 -13.00 5.04
CA LYS A 114 -7.94 -13.09 6.49
C LYS A 114 -6.67 -12.71 7.21
N LEU A 115 -6.71 -11.61 7.95
CA LEU A 115 -5.66 -11.13 8.82
C LEU A 115 -5.90 -11.62 10.26
N THR A 116 -4.85 -12.12 10.89
CA THR A 116 -4.79 -12.44 12.31
C THR A 116 -3.62 -11.71 12.95
N LEU A 117 -3.86 -11.00 14.05
CA LEU A 117 -2.86 -10.26 14.81
C LEU A 117 -2.80 -10.78 16.25
N GLU A 118 -1.60 -11.01 16.75
CA GLU A 118 -1.35 -11.55 18.10
C GLU A 118 -0.58 -10.55 18.95
N ALA A 119 -1.22 -9.42 19.28
CA ALA A 119 -0.58 -8.38 20.08
C ALA A 119 -0.28 -8.89 21.51
N PRO A 120 0.92 -8.67 22.05
CA PRO A 120 1.30 -9.13 23.38
C PRO A 120 0.33 -8.64 24.47
N GLY A 121 -0.14 -9.56 25.31
CA GLY A 121 -1.05 -9.25 26.42
C GLY A 121 -2.48 -8.88 25.99
N GLN A 122 -2.83 -9.03 24.71
CA GLN A 122 -4.17 -8.74 24.20
C GLN A 122 -4.81 -9.96 23.54
N PRO A 123 -6.16 -10.00 23.43
CA PRO A 123 -6.82 -11.03 22.66
C PRO A 123 -6.36 -11.00 21.20
N THR A 124 -6.27 -12.19 20.58
CA THR A 124 -6.03 -12.32 19.15
C THR A 124 -7.11 -11.56 18.39
N PHE A 125 -6.69 -10.63 17.54
CA PHE A 125 -7.58 -9.92 16.64
C PHE A 125 -7.64 -10.64 15.30
N THR A 126 -8.82 -10.74 14.70
CA THR A 126 -9.01 -11.34 13.38
C THR A 126 -9.96 -10.48 12.55
N HIS A 127 -9.58 -10.22 11.31
CA HIS A 127 -10.39 -9.48 10.36
C HIS A 127 -10.33 -10.14 8.98
N VAL A 128 -11.42 -10.04 8.22
CA VAL A 128 -11.52 -10.57 6.87
C VAL A 128 -11.80 -9.40 5.95
N PHE A 129 -10.86 -9.13 5.05
CA PHE A 129 -11.03 -8.22 3.93
C PHE A 129 -11.63 -9.01 2.78
N ASP A 130 -12.74 -8.54 2.21
CA ASP A 130 -13.46 -9.22 1.13
C ASP A 130 -13.80 -8.22 0.02
N ALA A 131 -13.57 -8.61 -1.23
CA ALA A 131 -13.78 -7.76 -2.40
C ALA A 131 -14.07 -8.57 -3.67
N ASP A 132 -14.80 -7.95 -4.60
CA ASP A 132 -15.17 -8.50 -5.93
C ASP A 132 -14.02 -8.38 -6.95
N GLY A 133 -12.78 -8.29 -6.47
CA GLY A 133 -11.60 -7.89 -7.23
C GLY A 133 -10.36 -7.81 -6.33
N ASP A 134 -9.39 -7.01 -6.71
CA ASP A 134 -8.26 -6.69 -5.83
C ASP A 134 -8.74 -6.04 -4.53
N ILE A 135 -8.02 -6.30 -3.43
CA ILE A 135 -8.27 -5.67 -2.14
C ILE A 135 -7.43 -4.40 -2.05
N ASP A 136 -8.05 -3.31 -1.62
CA ASP A 136 -7.41 -2.04 -1.26
C ASP A 136 -8.26 -1.40 -0.15
N ASP A 137 -7.98 -1.80 1.08
CA ASP A 137 -8.81 -1.48 2.23
C ASP A 137 -7.96 -1.25 3.49
N PHE A 138 -8.56 -0.69 4.54
CA PHE A 138 -7.89 -0.44 5.81
C PHE A 138 -8.83 -0.69 6.99
N ILE A 139 -8.22 -0.94 8.15
CA ILE A 139 -8.91 -1.11 9.42
C ILE A 139 -8.25 -0.30 10.53
N GLU A 140 -9.08 0.19 11.43
CA GLU A 140 -8.66 0.69 12.74
C GLU A 140 -8.71 -0.45 13.75
N LEU A 141 -7.67 -0.57 14.57
CA LEU A 141 -7.50 -1.67 15.50
C LEU A 141 -7.96 -1.26 16.89
N PRO A 142 -8.62 -2.16 17.64
CA PRO A 142 -9.11 -1.86 18.99
C PRO A 142 -8.00 -1.90 20.04
N PHE A 143 -6.73 -2.03 19.64
CA PHE A 143 -5.61 -2.04 20.58
C PHE A 143 -5.49 -0.66 21.26
N PRO A 144 -5.36 -0.58 22.59
CA PRO A 144 -5.10 0.68 23.26
C PRO A 144 -3.82 1.33 22.74
N ALA A 145 -3.85 2.67 22.64
CA ALA A 145 -2.63 3.45 22.75
C ALA A 145 -1.97 3.06 24.07
N GLU A 146 -0.77 2.49 24.01
CA GLU A 146 0.00 2.23 25.23
C GLU A 146 -0.08 3.45 26.14
N LYS A 147 -0.54 3.23 27.38
CA LYS A 147 -0.62 4.27 28.40
C LYS A 147 0.74 4.49 29.04
#